data_AF-A0A7W1D709-F1
#
_entry.id   AF-A0A7W1D709-F1
#
_cell.length_a   1.000
_cell.length_b   1.000
_cell.length_c   1.000
_cell.angle_alpha   90.00
_cell.angle_beta   90.00
_cell.angle_gamma   90.00
#
_symmetry.space_group_name_H-M   'P 1'
#
loop_
_entity.id
_entity.type
_entity.pdbx_description
1 polymer ?
#
loop_
_entity_poly.entity_id
_entity_poly.type
_entity_poly.pdbx_seq_one_letter_code
_entity_poly.pdbx_strand_id
1 'polypeptide(L)' 'MKTRPGVYEPISVVMSFVFLLSGTTVAFPGAAVVKCHGVKASIVGTEGDDELDGTGKADVIVGLGGQDSIYGAKGDDV' A
#
# COMPACT_ATOMS: atom_id res chain seq x y z
N MET A 1 21.29 11.34 14.24
CA MET A 1 19.95 11.88 13.96
C MET A 1 20.01 12.71 12.69
N LYS A 2 19.83 12.07 11.54
CA LYS A 2 19.88 12.72 10.22
C LYS A 2 18.43 12.82 9.74
N THR A 3 17.94 14.05 9.61
CA THR A 3 16.67 14.39 8.99
C THR A 3 16.69 14.02 7.50
N ARG A 4 15.55 13.58 6.96
CA ARG A 4 15.10 14.04 5.63
C ARG A 4 13.61 14.35 5.66
N PRO A 5 13.22 15.64 5.54
CA PRO A 5 11.84 16.01 5.27
C PRO A 5 11.42 15.42 3.92
N GLY A 6 10.20 14.90 3.86
CA GLY A 6 9.61 14.38 2.63
C GLY A 6 9.64 15.46 1.56
N VAL A 7 10.54 15.30 0.58
CA VAL A 7 10.52 16.05 -0.65
C VAL A 7 9.36 15.49 -1.46
N TYR A 8 8.17 16.03 -1.20
CA TYR A 8 7.05 15.94 -2.12
C TYR A 8 7.08 17.23 -2.96
N GLU A 9 7.99 17.27 -3.93
CA GLU A 9 7.95 18.26 -5.00
C GLU A 9 7.98 17.48 -6.32
N PRO A 10 6.86 17.43 -7.03
CA PRO A 10 6.95 17.52 -8.46
C PRO A 10 6.11 18.67 -9.02
N ILE A 11 6.87 19.66 -9.47
CA ILE A 11 6.73 20.35 -10.75
C ILE A 11 5.61 21.40 -10.81
N SER A 12 6.05 22.67 -10.71
CA SER A 12 5.46 23.79 -11.43
C SER A 12 5.34 23.47 -12.94
N VAL A 13 4.31 22.73 -13.35
CA VAL A 13 3.90 22.64 -14.76
C VAL A 13 2.87 23.74 -14.99
N VAL A 14 3.34 25.00 -15.05
CA VAL A 14 2.57 26.04 -15.72
C VAL A 14 2.76 25.81 -17.21
N MET A 15 2.10 24.80 -17.76
CA MET A 15 2.10 24.52 -19.19
C MET A 15 0.69 24.76 -19.70
N SER A 16 0.39 26.03 -19.91
CA SER A 16 -0.76 26.46 -20.68
C SER A 16 -0.58 25.96 -22.11
N PHE A 17 -1.07 24.75 -22.37
CA PHE A 17 -1.37 24.27 -23.70
C PHE A 17 -2.87 24.04 -23.75
N VAL A 18 -3.52 24.73 -24.68
CA VAL A 18 -4.92 24.49 -25.04
C VAL A 18 -5.03 23.03 -25.46
N PHE A 19 -5.48 22.19 -24.52
CA PHE A 19 -5.63 20.76 -24.75
C PHE A 19 -6.97 20.55 -25.45
N LEU A 20 -6.92 20.24 -26.74
CA LEU A 20 -8.06 19.65 -27.45
C LEU A 20 -8.52 18.44 -26.63
N LEU A 21 -9.78 18.46 -26.20
CA LEU A 21 -10.42 17.47 -25.32
C LEU A 21 -10.58 16.11 -26.03
N SER A 22 -9.46 15.48 -26.38
CA SER A 22 -9.43 14.07 -26.75
C SER A 22 -9.47 13.31 -25.44
N GLY A 23 -10.65 12.82 -25.05
CA GLY A 23 -10.86 12.05 -23.82
C GLY A 23 -10.08 10.75 -23.84
N THR A 24 -8.79 10.80 -23.50
CA THR A 24 -7.98 9.60 -23.27
C THR A 24 -8.28 9.09 -21.88
N THR A 25 -9.02 7.98 -21.79
CA THR A 25 -9.20 7.26 -20.54
C THR A 25 -7.84 6.74 -20.08
N VAL A 26 -7.31 7.29 -19.00
CA VAL A 26 -6.13 6.73 -18.34
C VAL A 26 -6.60 5.52 -17.54
N ALA A 27 -6.28 4.31 -18.01
CA ALA A 27 -6.53 3.10 -17.26
C ALA A 27 -5.49 3.03 -16.12
N PHE A 28 -5.91 3.30 -14.89
CA PHE A 28 -5.09 3.00 -13.73
C PHE A 28 -5.04 1.47 -13.59
N PRO A 29 -3.86 0.84 -13.59
CA PRO A 29 -3.78 -0.56 -13.22
C PRO A 29 -4.38 -0.70 -11.82
N GLY A 30 -5.43 -1.53 -11.71
CA GLY A 30 -6.06 -1.79 -10.43
C GLY A 30 -5.02 -2.38 -9.48
N ALA A 31 -4.95 -1.86 -8.25
CA ALA A 31 -4.07 -2.40 -7.23
C ALA A 31 -4.32 -3.92 -7.10
N ALA A 32 -3.25 -4.71 -7.22
CA ALA A 32 -3.35 -6.16 -7.10
C ALA A 32 -3.90 -6.51 -5.71
N VAL A 33 -4.90 -7.39 -5.67
CA VAL A 33 -5.47 -7.84 -4.40
C VAL A 33 -4.49 -8.81 -3.75
N VAL A 34 -3.87 -8.38 -2.67
CA VAL A 34 -3.01 -9.22 -1.83
C VAL A 34 -3.87 -10.23 -1.07
N LYS A 35 -3.41 -11.48 -1.02
CA LYS A 35 -4.14 -12.60 -0.43
C LYS A 35 -3.19 -13.51 0.36
N CYS A 36 -3.66 -14.07 1.47
CA CYS A 36 -3.03 -15.17 2.18
C CYS A 36 -3.93 -16.40 2.11
N HIS A 37 -3.40 -17.57 1.75
CA HIS A 37 -4.19 -18.80 1.58
C HIS A 37 -5.47 -18.65 0.72
N GLY A 38 -5.44 -17.75 -0.27
CA GLY A 38 -6.59 -17.46 -1.14
C GLY A 38 -7.63 -16.50 -0.54
N VAL A 39 -7.49 -16.10 0.72
CA VAL A 39 -8.34 -15.12 1.40
C VAL A 39 -7.75 -13.72 1.23
N LYS A 40 -8.61 -12.71 1.01
CA LYS A 40 -8.16 -11.32 0.86
C LYS A 40 -7.55 -10.81 2.17
N ALA A 41 -6.36 -10.21 2.07
CA ALA A 41 -5.69 -9.59 3.20
C ALA A 41 -6.51 -8.42 3.77
N SER A 42 -6.67 -8.38 5.10
CA SER A 42 -7.21 -7.23 5.84
C SER A 42 -6.09 -6.25 6.22
N ILE A 43 -4.87 -6.75 6.42
CA ILE A 43 -3.67 -5.98 6.76
C ILE A 43 -2.53 -6.41 5.82
N VAL A 44 -1.84 -5.44 5.23
CA VAL A 44 -0.75 -5.68 4.27
C VAL A 44 0.45 -4.81 4.65
N GLY A 45 1.60 -5.44 4.82
CA GLY A 45 2.90 -4.80 5.00
C GLY A 45 3.49 -4.29 3.69
N THR A 46 4.81 -4.15 3.66
CA THR A 46 5.60 -3.59 2.57
C THR A 46 6.66 -4.58 2.11
N GLU A 47 7.48 -4.21 1.13
CA GLU A 47 8.60 -5.06 0.71
C GLU A 47 9.79 -5.04 1.70
N GLY A 48 9.71 -4.25 2.78
CA GLY A 48 10.74 -4.12 3.81
C GLY A 48 10.33 -4.72 5.16
N ASP A 49 11.16 -4.53 6.18
CA ASP A 49 10.88 -5.06 7.52
C ASP A 49 9.75 -4.26 8.20
N ASP A 50 8.62 -4.90 8.52
CA ASP A 50 7.46 -4.26 9.16
C ASP A 50 7.15 -4.79 10.58
N GLU A 51 6.52 -3.93 11.39
CA GLU A 51 5.85 -4.31 12.63
C GLU A 51 4.33 -4.21 12.41
N LEU A 52 3.63 -5.35 12.41
CA LEU A 52 2.21 -5.45 12.08
C LEU A 52 1.39 -5.99 13.25
N ASP A 53 0.41 -5.21 13.70
CA ASP A 53 -0.54 -5.59 14.73
C ASP A 53 -1.92 -5.92 14.14
N GLY A 54 -2.38 -7.15 14.39
CA GLY A 54 -3.74 -7.61 14.14
C GLY A 54 -4.76 -6.97 15.09
N THR A 55 -6.04 -7.21 14.80
CA THR A 55 -7.15 -6.64 15.55
C THR A 55 -7.72 -7.64 16.56
N GLY A 56 -8.83 -7.28 17.21
CA GLY A 56 -9.58 -8.21 18.07
C GLY A 56 -10.52 -9.15 17.31
N LYS A 57 -10.42 -9.20 15.98
CA LYS A 57 -11.26 -9.98 15.05
C LYS A 57 -10.34 -10.88 14.23
N ALA A 58 -10.92 -11.86 13.53
CA ALA A 58 -10.18 -12.64 12.56
C ALA A 58 -9.61 -11.74 11.45
N ASP A 59 -8.29 -11.74 11.31
CA ASP A 59 -7.54 -10.98 10.33
C ASP A 59 -6.83 -11.89 9.33
N VAL A 60 -6.51 -11.30 8.17
CA VAL A 60 -5.63 -11.92 7.18
C VAL A 60 -4.46 -10.97 6.97
N ILE A 61 -3.28 -11.33 7.47
CA ILE A 61 -2.14 -10.43 7.58
C ILE A 61 -1.04 -10.91 6.63
N VAL A 62 -0.59 -10.03 5.73
CA VAL A 62 0.47 -10.35 4.77
C VAL A 62 1.61 -9.36 4.92
N GLY A 63 2.76 -9.83 5.42
CA GLY A 63 3.97 -9.02 5.56
C GLY A 63 4.60 -8.59 4.23
N LEU A 64 4.54 -9.48 3.23
CA LEU A 64 5.23 -9.41 1.93
C LEU A 64 6.73 -9.70 2.03
N GLY A 65 7.59 -8.70 1.87
CA GLY A 65 9.05 -8.85 1.85
C GLY A 65 9.66 -8.57 3.23
N GLY A 66 10.98 -8.65 3.34
CA GLY A 66 11.67 -8.30 4.59
C GLY A 66 11.53 -9.32 5.73
N GLN A 67 11.96 -8.90 6.93
CA GLN A 67 11.83 -9.61 8.20
C GLN A 67 10.77 -8.94 9.07
N ASP A 68 9.55 -9.45 8.98
CA ASP A 68 8.42 -8.86 9.70
C ASP A 68 8.26 -9.39 11.13
N SER A 69 7.77 -8.53 12.00
CA SER A 69 7.24 -8.88 13.32
C SER A 69 5.73 -8.73 13.29
N ILE A 70 5.01 -9.86 13.34
CA ILE A 70 3.55 -9.89 13.21
C ILE A 70 2.92 -10.39 14.50
N TYR A 71 2.02 -9.59 15.08
CA TYR A 71 1.22 -9.95 16.23
C TYR A 71 -0.26 -10.04 15.85
N GLY A 72 -0.80 -11.26 15.69
CA GLY A 72 -2.20 -11.47 15.26
C GLY A 72 -3.28 -10.99 16.26
N ALA A 73 -2.90 -10.76 17.52
CA ALA A 73 -3.81 -10.39 18.61
C ALA A 73 -4.90 -11.46 18.89
N LYS A 74 -6.19 -11.18 18.66
CA LYS A 74 -7.29 -12.12 19.00
C LYS A 74 -8.11 -12.41 17.75
N GLY A 75 -8.42 -13.67 17.52
CA GLY A 75 -9.19 -14.10 16.37
C GLY A 75 -8.65 -15.41 15.84
N ASP A 76 -9.28 -15.95 14.80
CA ASP A 76 -8.71 -17.02 13.99
C ASP A 76 -8.06 -16.39 12.76
N ASP A 77 -6.77 -16.06 12.90
CA ASP A 77 -6.02 -15.31 11.90
C ASP A 77 -5.31 -16.22 10.89
N VAL A 78 -5.01 -15.66 9.71
CA VAL A 78 -4.35 -16.36 8.59
C VAL A 78 -3.24 -15.53 7.95
#